data_AF-A0A223I0G0-F1
#
_entry.id   AF-A0A223I0G0-F1
#
_cell.length_a   1.000
_cell.length_b   1.000
_cell.length_c   1.000
_cell.angle_alpha   90.00
_cell.angle_beta   90.00
_cell.angle_gamma   90.00
#
_symmetry.space_group_name_H-M   'P 1'
#
loop_
_entity.id
_entity.type
_entity.pdbx_description
1 polymer ?
#
loop_
_entity_poly.entity_id
_entity_poly.type
_entity_poly.pdbx_seq_one_letter_code
_entity_poly.pdbx_strand_id
1 'polypeptide(L)' 'MDLPLSLQLYTLRNEMKEDFVGTLEKVAEIGYKGVEFAGYGGLKASELKNTLNVLD' A
#
# COMPACT_ATOMS: atom_id res chain seq x y z
N MET A 1 -8.83 7.01 22.12
CA MET A 1 -9.11 7.27 20.70
C MET A 1 -7.85 6.86 19.96
N ASP A 2 -7.84 5.70 19.35
CA ASP A 2 -6.76 5.31 18.45
C ASP A 2 -7.13 5.83 17.06
N LEU A 3 -6.45 6.89 16.64
CA LEU A 3 -6.57 7.42 15.28
C LEU A 3 -5.67 6.57 14.38
N PRO A 4 -6.21 5.80 13.42
CA PRO A 4 -5.40 4.98 12.53
C PRO A 4 -4.45 5.88 11.71
N LEU A 5 -3.16 5.52 11.70
CA LEU A 5 -2.14 6.22 10.96
C LEU A 5 -2.07 5.68 9.51
N SER A 6 -2.05 6.61 8.55
CA SER A 6 -1.95 6.30 7.13
C SER A 6 -0.63 6.78 6.54
N LEU A 7 -0.12 6.09 5.52
CA LEU A 7 1.12 6.42 4.82
C LEU A 7 0.87 6.94 3.40
N GLN A 8 1.48 8.06 3.05
CA GLN A 8 1.47 8.58 1.68
C GLN A 8 2.57 7.89 0.85
N LEU A 9 2.17 7.08 -0.14
CA LEU A 9 3.07 6.14 -0.82
C LEU A 9 4.17 6.78 -1.68
N TYR A 10 4.05 8.07 -2.01
CA TYR A 10 5.08 8.77 -2.78
C TYR A 10 6.44 8.83 -2.06
N THR A 11 6.42 8.75 -0.73
CA THR A 11 7.63 8.63 0.09
C THR A 11 8.42 7.34 -0.22
N LEU A 12 7.72 6.28 -0.64
CA LEU A 12 8.27 4.96 -1.03
C LEU A 12 8.29 4.76 -2.56
N ARG A 13 8.26 5.84 -3.36
CA ARG A 13 8.11 5.74 -4.82
C ARG A 13 9.17 4.90 -5.53
N ASN A 14 10.35 4.74 -4.94
CA ASN A 14 11.43 3.96 -5.54
C ASN A 14 11.15 2.46 -5.31
N GLU A 15 10.84 2.09 -4.07
CA GLU A 15 10.44 0.74 -3.67
C GLU A 15 9.18 0.29 -4.42
N MET A 16 8.19 1.19 -4.53
CA MET A 16 6.95 0.96 -5.28
C MET A 16 7.18 0.73 -6.78
N LYS A 17 8.26 1.27 -7.34
CA LYS A 17 8.61 1.07 -8.76
C LYS A 17 9.25 -0.30 -8.98
N GLU A 18 10.04 -0.77 -8.04
CA GLU A 18 10.72 -2.07 -8.11
C GLU A 18 9.79 -3.23 -7.77
N ASP A 19 9.00 -3.11 -6.69
CA ASP A 19 8.06 -4.13 -6.22
C ASP A 19 6.87 -3.50 -5.50
N PHE A 20 5.82 -3.19 -6.26
CA PHE A 20 4.65 -2.51 -5.75
C PHE A 20 3.90 -3.33 -4.67
N VAL A 21 3.66 -4.62 -4.93
CA VAL A 21 2.88 -5.48 -4.03
C VAL A 21 3.69 -5.82 -2.78
N GLY A 22 4.96 -6.21 -2.92
CA GLY A 22 5.81 -6.50 -1.78
C GLY A 22 6.09 -5.26 -0.91
N THR A 23 6.05 -4.05 -1.49
CA THR A 23 6.12 -2.82 -0.68
C THR A 23 4.83 -2.59 0.12
N LEU A 24 3.65 -2.85 -0.44
CA LEU A 24 2.37 -2.77 0.30
C LEU A 24 2.31 -3.78 1.45
N GLU A 25 2.78 -5.01 1.22
CA GLU A 25 2.89 -6.05 2.26
C GLU A 25 3.73 -5.57 3.44
N LYS A 26 4.92 -5.03 3.19
CA LYS A 26 5.79 -4.48 4.24
C LYS A 26 5.15 -3.30 4.99
N VAL A 27 4.42 -2.42 4.29
CA VAL A 27 3.71 -1.30 4.92
C VAL A 27 2.63 -1.82 5.88
N ALA A 28 1.90 -2.86 5.50
CA ALA A 28 0.92 -3.52 6.38
C ALA A 28 1.60 -4.20 7.57
N GLU A 29 2.71 -4.92 7.36
CA GLU A 29 3.50 -5.56 8.42
C GLU A 29 4.05 -4.56 9.46
N ILE A 30 4.40 -3.34 9.03
CA ILE A 30 4.81 -2.24 9.92
C ILE A 30 3.65 -1.76 10.81
N GLY A 31 2.39 -1.99 10.39
CA GLY A 31 1.19 -1.66 11.15
C GLY A 31 0.45 -0.41 10.67
N TYR A 32 0.77 0.13 9.48
CA TYR A 32 -0.03 1.20 8.89
C TYR A 32 -1.41 0.66 8.48
N LYS A 33 -2.46 1.39 8.86
CA LYS A 33 -3.86 0.96 8.62
C LYS A 33 -4.51 1.60 7.41
N GLY A 34 -3.79 2.48 6.72
CA GLY A 34 -4.23 3.06 5.47
C GLY A 34 -3.06 3.57 4.65
N VAL A 35 -3.29 3.72 3.35
CA VAL A 35 -2.32 4.32 2.43
C VAL A 35 -3.02 5.29 1.49
N GLU A 36 -2.30 6.33 1.09
CA GLU A 36 -2.70 7.21 -0.01
C GLU A 36 -1.90 6.83 -1.26
N PHE A 37 -2.62 6.39 -2.29
CA PHE A 37 -2.01 5.90 -3.52
C PHE A 37 -1.38 7.01 -4.35
N ALA A 38 -0.18 6.74 -4.86
CA ALA A 38 0.49 7.54 -5.89
C ALA A 38 0.53 6.76 -7.22
N GLY A 39 -0.65 6.29 -7.65
CA GLY A 39 -0.81 5.31 -8.74
C GLY A 39 -0.99 3.88 -8.24
N TYR A 40 -1.31 2.95 -9.15
CA TYR A 40 -1.70 1.57 -8.84
C TYR A 40 -0.65 0.52 -9.23
N GLY A 41 0.59 0.93 -9.50
CA GLY A 41 1.66 -0.01 -9.88
C GLY A 41 1.39 -0.82 -11.15
N GLY A 42 0.53 -0.30 -12.05
CA GLY A 42 0.11 -1.01 -13.26
C GLY A 42 -1.07 -1.98 -13.08
N LEU A 43 -1.58 -2.14 -11.86
CA LEU A 43 -2.76 -2.96 -11.57
C LEU A 43 -4.06 -2.25 -11.94
N LYS A 44 -5.07 -3.03 -12.33
CA LYS A 44 -6.45 -2.55 -12.36
C LYS A 44 -6.96 -2.34 -10.95
N ALA A 45 -7.91 -1.42 -10.78
CA ALA A 45 -8.53 -1.15 -9.48
C ALA A 45 -9.10 -2.41 -8.80
N SER A 46 -9.66 -3.35 -9.57
CA SER A 46 -10.17 -4.63 -9.06
C SER A 46 -9.06 -5.55 -8.54
N GLU A 47 -7.92 -5.59 -9.22
CA GLU A 47 -6.77 -6.40 -8.83
C GLU A 47 -6.13 -5.81 -7.57
N LEU A 48 -5.92 -4.50 -7.55
CA LEU A 48 -5.44 -3.79 -6.36
C LEU A 48 -6.37 -4.01 -5.16
N LYS A 49 -7.69 -3.94 -5.33
CA LYS A 49 -8.64 -4.23 -4.25
C LYS A 49 -8.46 -5.65 -3.71
N ASN A 50 -8.27 -6.64 -4.58
CA ASN A 50 -8.04 -8.01 -4.14
C ASN A 50 -6.71 -8.14 -3.38
N THR A 51 -5.65 -7.48 -3.85
CA THR A 51 -4.38 -7.41 -3.12
C THR A 51 -4.56 -6.80 -1.73
N LEU A 52 -5.29 -5.70 -1.61
CA LEU A 52 -5.50 -5.03 -0.31
C LEU A 52 -6.35 -5.85 0.65
N ASN A 53 -7.34 -6.61 0.16
CA ASN A 53 -8.22 -7.43 1.00
C ASN A 53 -7.50 -8.59 1.69
N VAL A 54 -6.32 -8.99 1.20
CA VAL A 54 -5.52 -10.05 1.82
C VAL A 54 -4.43 -9.52 2.76
N LEU A 55 -4.33 -8.19 2.92
CA LEU A 55 -3.42 -7.53 3.85
C LEU A 55 -4.23 -7.09 5.10
N ASP A 56 -3.76 -7.47 6.30
CA ASP A 56 -4.44 -7.25 7.60
C ASP A 56 -4.16 -5.87 8.26
#